data_AF-A0A1G8RIU9-F1
#
_entry.id   AF-A0A1G8RIU9-F1
#
_cell.length_a   1.000
_cell.length_b   1.000
_cell.length_c   1.000
_cell.angle_alpha   90.00
_cell.angle_beta   90.00
_cell.angle_gamma   90.00
#
_symmetry.space_group_name_H-M   'P 1'
#
loop_
_entity.id
_entity.type
_entity.pdbx_description
1 polymer ?
#
loop_
_entity_poly.entity_id
_entity_poly.type
_entity_poly.pdbx_seq_one_letter_code
_entity_poly.pdbx_strand_id
1 'polypeptide(L)'
;MSLFALTKLPYDYDELEPFIDAQTLEINHSKHHATYVNNLNVTLEKYDDLKLKPLEELLSNLDSLPTEERTSFQNNGGGHYCHSLFWELKSQRGRGEPTADILKAIDQFYGSTIKGSYKQVRKWIWVARA
;
A
#
# COMPACT_ATOMS: atom_id res chain seq x y z
N MET A 1 -6.59 5.65 -21.92
CA MET A 1 -5.56 5.80 -20.86
C MET A 1 -6.13 5.18 -19.60
N SER A 2 -5.33 4.43 -18.83
CA SER A 2 -5.81 3.88 -17.55
C SER A 2 -5.95 5.01 -16.52
N LEU A 3 -6.99 4.96 -15.69
CA LEU A 3 -7.29 6.01 -14.70
C LEU A 3 -6.28 5.96 -13.54
N PHE A 4 -6.04 4.75 -13.02
CA PHE A 4 -4.91 4.43 -12.15
C PHE A 4 -3.88 3.57 -12.89
N ALA A 5 -2.63 3.64 -12.46
CA ALA A 5 -1.51 2.92 -13.04
C ALA A 5 -0.80 2.05 -12.00
N LEU A 6 -0.21 0.95 -12.45
CA LEU A 6 0.66 0.14 -11.61
C LEU A 6 1.92 0.96 -11.27
N THR A 7 2.12 1.23 -9.99
CA THR A 7 3.27 1.99 -9.48
C THR A 7 4.56 1.31 -9.90
N LYS A 8 5.44 2.03 -10.60
CA LYS A 8 6.76 1.50 -10.97
C LYS A 8 7.58 1.27 -9.70
N LEU A 9 8.21 0.09 -9.59
CA LEU A 9 9.15 -0.17 -8.51
C LEU A 9 10.35 0.80 -8.59
N PRO A 10 10.81 1.32 -7.44
CA PRO A 10 12.00 2.17 -7.40
C PRO A 10 13.32 1.38 -7.47
N TYR A 11 13.24 0.05 -7.60
CA TYR A 11 14.34 -0.90 -7.58
C TYR A 11 14.02 -2.13 -8.44
N ASP A 12 15.04 -2.91 -8.79
CA ASP A 12 14.88 -4.18 -9.52
C ASP A 12 14.36 -5.31 -8.61
N TYR A 13 13.84 -6.38 -9.20
CA TYR A 13 13.13 -7.44 -8.45
C TYR A 13 14.01 -8.18 -7.43
N ASP A 14 15.31 -8.31 -7.69
CA ASP A 14 16.28 -8.95 -6.82
C ASP A 14 16.91 -8.01 -5.79
N GLU A 15 16.62 -6.71 -5.84
CA GLU A 15 17.19 -5.77 -4.89
C GLU A 15 16.70 -6.00 -3.46
N LEU A 16 15.64 -6.75 -3.15
CA LEU A 16 15.29 -6.99 -1.73
C LEU A 16 15.86 -8.28 -1.15
N GLU A 17 16.71 -8.99 -1.89
CA GLU A 17 17.37 -10.19 -1.39
C GLU A 17 18.39 -9.88 -0.27
N PRO A 18 18.56 -10.79 0.71
CA PRO A 18 17.90 -12.09 0.87
C PRO A 18 16.60 -12.05 1.70
N PHE A 19 15.99 -10.89 1.94
CA PHE A 19 14.83 -10.78 2.84
C PHE A 19 13.50 -11.02 2.13
N ILE A 20 13.43 -10.64 0.86
CA ILE A 20 12.32 -10.95 -0.04
C ILE A 20 12.97 -11.45 -1.32
N ASP A 21 12.70 -12.69 -1.70
CA ASP A 21 13.23 -13.28 -2.93
C ASP A 21 12.65 -12.63 -4.18
N ALA A 22 13.43 -12.60 -5.26
CA ALA A 22 13.05 -11.92 -6.49
C ALA A 22 11.73 -12.43 -7.09
N GLN A 23 11.50 -13.73 -7.04
CA GLN A 23 10.29 -14.36 -7.58
C GLN A 23 9.04 -13.91 -6.82
N THR A 24 9.08 -13.86 -5.49
CA THR A 24 8.00 -13.33 -4.66
C THR A 24 7.74 -11.86 -4.99
N LEU A 25 8.79 -11.03 -5.10
CA LEU A 25 8.64 -9.60 -5.39
C LEU A 25 7.99 -9.39 -6.77
N GLU A 26 8.45 -10.11 -7.78
CA GLU A 26 7.90 -10.06 -9.14
C GLU A 26 6.43 -10.47 -9.17
N ILE A 27 6.07 -11.60 -8.57
CA ILE A 27 4.68 -12.08 -8.55
C ILE A 27 3.79 -11.10 -7.77
N ASN A 28 4.27 -10.60 -6.62
CA ASN A 28 3.49 -9.69 -5.79
C ASN A 28 3.24 -8.32 -6.46
N HIS A 29 4.23 -7.79 -7.18
CA HIS A 29 4.09 -6.55 -7.92
C HIS A 29 3.34 -6.73 -9.26
N SER A 30 3.86 -7.57 -10.15
CA SER A 30 3.37 -7.68 -11.53
C SER A 30 2.03 -8.40 -11.69
N LYS A 31 1.64 -9.22 -10.69
CA LYS A 31 0.38 -9.97 -10.73
C LYS A 31 -0.60 -9.50 -9.66
N HIS A 32 -0.23 -9.55 -8.38
CA HIS A 32 -1.17 -9.23 -7.30
C HIS A 32 -1.53 -7.74 -7.28
N HIS A 33 -0.55 -6.84 -7.26
CA HIS A 33 -0.80 -5.41 -7.31
C HIS A 33 -1.47 -5.00 -8.64
N ALA A 34 -1.00 -5.55 -9.78
CA ALA A 34 -1.62 -5.30 -11.09
C ALA A 34 -3.10 -5.70 -11.15
N THR A 35 -3.49 -6.80 -10.52
CA THR A 35 -4.89 -7.24 -10.45
C THR A 35 -5.77 -6.22 -9.71
N TYR A 36 -5.29 -5.66 -8.60
CA TYR A 36 -6.03 -4.60 -7.90
C TYR A 36 -6.21 -3.36 -8.76
N VAL A 37 -5.16 -2.90 -9.45
CA VAL A 37 -5.23 -1.74 -10.35
C VAL A 37 -6.21 -1.99 -11.50
N ASN A 38 -6.13 -3.15 -12.14
CA ASN A 38 -7.01 -3.51 -13.25
C ASN A 38 -8.48 -3.54 -12.81
N ASN A 39 -8.78 -4.22 -11.70
CA ASN A 39 -10.15 -4.33 -11.20
C ASN A 39 -10.69 -2.97 -10.74
N LEU A 40 -9.87 -2.12 -10.12
CA LEU A 40 -10.25 -0.76 -9.75
C LEU A 40 -10.64 0.05 -10.99
N ASN A 41 -9.83 -0.01 -12.06
CA ASN A 41 -10.12 0.68 -13.30
C ASN A 41 -11.42 0.20 -13.96
N VAL A 42 -11.68 -1.12 -13.96
CA VAL A 42 -12.95 -1.69 -14.46
C VAL A 42 -14.16 -1.17 -13.68
N THR A 43 -14.06 -1.04 -12.36
CA THR A 43 -15.14 -0.43 -11.56
C THR A 43 -15.32 1.05 -11.90
N LEU A 44 -14.23 1.81 -12.06
CA LEU A 44 -14.28 3.24 -12.37
C LEU A 44 -14.84 3.57 -13.76
N GLU A 45 -14.70 2.67 -14.73
CA GLU A 45 -15.26 2.86 -16.07
C GLU A 45 -16.77 3.16 -16.06
N LYS A 46 -17.48 2.66 -15.04
CA LYS A 46 -18.93 2.80 -14.85
C LYS A 46 -19.36 4.17 -14.29
N TYR A 47 -18.45 4.96 -13.71
CA TYR A 47 -18.78 6.18 -12.97
C TYR A 47 -17.86 7.35 -13.36
N ASP A 48 -18.29 8.16 -14.32
CA ASP A 48 -17.50 9.27 -14.87
C ASP A 48 -17.08 10.31 -13.82
N ASP A 49 -17.93 10.57 -12.83
CA ASP A 49 -17.70 11.52 -11.73
C ASP A 49 -16.63 11.05 -10.73
N LEU A 50 -16.30 9.76 -10.72
CA LEU A 50 -15.29 9.17 -9.85
C LEU A 50 -13.91 9.07 -10.53
N LYS A 51 -13.84 9.13 -11.87
CA LYS A 51 -12.62 8.89 -12.65
C LYS A 51 -11.48 9.87 -12.37
N LEU A 52 -11.82 11.09 -11.95
CA LEU A 52 -10.85 12.17 -11.69
C LEU A 52 -10.51 12.33 -10.21
N LYS A 53 -11.12 11.53 -9.33
CA LYS A 53 -10.89 11.63 -7.89
C LYS A 53 -9.58 10.96 -7.48
N PRO A 54 -8.81 11.57 -6.57
CA PRO A 54 -7.67 10.90 -5.94
C PRO A 54 -8.10 9.61 -5.24
N LEU A 55 -7.22 8.61 -5.22
CA LEU A 55 -7.51 7.33 -4.58
C LEU A 55 -7.81 7.51 -3.09
N GLU A 56 -7.06 8.37 -2.41
CA GLU A 56 -7.23 8.69 -1.00
C GLU A 56 -8.61 9.31 -0.72
N GLU A 57 -9.13 10.14 -1.64
CA GLU A 57 -10.48 10.71 -1.50
C GLU A 57 -11.54 9.61 -1.58
N LEU A 58 -11.40 8.70 -2.55
CA LEU A 58 -12.33 7.56 -2.71
C LEU A 58 -12.30 6.66 -1.46
N LEU A 59 -11.12 6.33 -0.95
CA LEU A 59 -10.95 5.46 0.22
C LEU A 59 -11.35 6.12 1.54
N SER A 60 -11.24 7.45 1.64
CA SER A 60 -11.68 8.19 2.83
C SER A 60 -13.19 8.39 2.88
N ASN A 61 -13.89 8.23 1.75
CA ASN A 61 -15.32 8.49 1.62
C ASN A 61 -16.09 7.29 1.03
N LEU A 62 -15.75 6.06 1.43
CA LEU A 62 -16.37 4.83 0.91
C LEU A 62 -17.91 4.82 1.03
N ASP A 63 -18.47 5.45 2.06
CA ASP A 63 -19.92 5.51 2.24
C ASP A 63 -20.63 6.38 1.21
N SER A 64 -19.92 7.34 0.61
CA SER A 64 -20.41 8.18 -0.49
C SER A 64 -20.38 7.48 -1.86
N LEU A 65 -19.72 6.33 -1.96
CA LEU A 65 -19.61 5.57 -3.20
C LEU A 65 -20.88 4.74 -3.47
N PRO A 66 -21.16 4.40 -4.74
CA PRO A 66 -22.25 3.51 -5.12
C PRO A 66 -22.21 2.23 -4.28
N THR A 67 -23.35 1.91 -3.66
CA THR A 67 -23.40 0.87 -2.60
C THR A 67 -23.02 -0.51 -3.16
N GLU A 68 -23.40 -0.78 -4.41
CA GLU A 68 -23.12 -2.01 -5.13
C GLU A 68 -21.63 -2.20 -5.49
N GLU A 69 -20.83 -1.12 -5.51
CA GLU A 69 -19.39 -1.16 -5.83
C GLU A 69 -18.49 -0.81 -4.63
N ARG A 70 -19.07 -0.42 -3.49
CA ARG A 70 -18.31 -0.03 -2.29
C ARG A 70 -17.25 -1.06 -1.91
N THR A 71 -17.61 -2.34 -1.94
CA THR A 71 -16.66 -3.44 -1.67
C THR A 71 -15.58 -3.57 -2.73
N SER A 72 -15.88 -3.31 -4.01
CA SER A 72 -14.86 -3.28 -5.07
C SER A 72 -13.87 -2.15 -4.83
N PHE A 73 -14.35 -0.94 -4.56
CA PHE A 73 -13.50 0.21 -4.22
C PHE A 73 -12.65 -0.05 -2.97
N GLN A 74 -13.25 -0.59 -1.92
CA GLN A 74 -12.52 -0.93 -0.69
C GLN A 74 -11.41 -1.96 -0.94
N ASN A 75 -11.71 -3.04 -1.66
CA ASN A 75 -10.76 -4.14 -1.85
C ASN A 75 -9.69 -3.80 -2.89
N ASN A 76 -10.08 -3.28 -4.04
CA ASN A 76 -9.16 -2.99 -5.15
C ASN A 76 -8.45 -1.65 -4.95
N GLY A 77 -9.17 -0.62 -4.53
CA GLY A 77 -8.57 0.66 -4.17
C GLY A 77 -7.67 0.55 -2.94
N GLY A 78 -8.13 -0.13 -1.89
CA GLY A 78 -7.31 -0.42 -0.71
C GLY A 78 -6.08 -1.27 -1.07
N GLY A 79 -6.27 -2.30 -1.91
CA GLY A 79 -5.19 -3.12 -2.43
C GLY A 79 -4.12 -2.32 -3.19
N HIS A 80 -4.54 -1.41 -4.07
CA HIS A 80 -3.64 -0.52 -4.80
C HIS A 80 -2.89 0.44 -3.86
N TYR A 81 -3.59 1.08 -2.91
CA TYR A 81 -2.98 2.00 -1.95
C TYR A 81 -1.95 1.31 -1.07
N CYS A 82 -2.31 0.17 -0.46
CA CYS A 82 -1.40 -0.54 0.45
C CYS A 82 -0.14 -1.03 -0.26
N HIS A 83 -0.27 -1.57 -1.48
CA HIS A 83 0.89 -2.03 -2.24
C HIS A 83 1.76 -0.87 -2.71
N SER A 84 1.17 0.22 -3.23
CA SER A 84 1.94 1.39 -3.66
C SER A 84 2.81 1.94 -2.54
N LEU A 85 2.24 2.09 -1.33
CA LEU A 85 3.01 2.52 -0.17
C LEU A 85 4.04 1.47 0.26
N PHE A 86 3.70 0.18 0.20
CA PHE A 86 4.63 -0.89 0.56
C PHE A 86 5.90 -0.85 -0.28
N TRP A 87 5.80 -0.62 -1.59
CA TRP A 87 6.97 -0.54 -2.48
C TRP A 87 7.84 0.68 -2.20
N GLU A 88 7.23 1.83 -1.94
CA GLU A 88 7.95 3.07 -1.64
C GLU A 88 8.73 2.98 -0.32
N LEU A 89 8.19 2.28 0.68
CA LEU A 89 8.81 2.12 2.00
C LEU A 89 9.93 1.07 2.04
N LYS A 90 10.22 0.36 0.94
CA LYS A 90 11.28 -0.64 0.88
C LYS A 90 12.53 -0.08 0.20
N SER A 91 13.69 -0.49 0.71
CA SER A 91 14.98 -0.16 0.13
C SER A 91 16.07 -1.08 0.70
N GLN A 92 17.06 -1.45 -0.11
CA GLN A 92 18.30 -2.06 0.41
C GLN A 92 19.05 -1.14 1.38
N ARG A 93 18.95 0.17 1.16
CA ARG A 93 19.67 1.21 1.90
C ARG A 93 18.94 1.65 3.17
N GLY A 94 17.67 1.25 3.33
CA GLY A 94 16.84 1.54 4.50
C GLY A 94 17.21 0.74 5.75
N ARG A 95 18.49 0.43 5.94
CA ARG A 95 19.01 -0.31 7.08
C ARG A 95 19.57 0.66 8.10
N GLY A 96 19.19 0.46 9.36
CA GLY A 96 19.69 1.27 10.48
C GLY A 96 18.59 1.65 11.44
N GLU A 97 18.94 2.48 12.41
CA GLU A 97 17.98 3.08 13.32
C GLU A 97 17.12 4.12 12.59
N PRO A 98 15.86 4.31 13.01
CA PRO A 98 15.02 5.39 12.49
C PRO A 98 15.69 6.76 12.66
N THR A 99 15.34 7.71 11.80
CA THR A 99 15.78 9.10 11.95
C THR A 99 15.26 9.69 13.25
N ALA A 100 15.94 10.75 13.75
CA ALA A 100 15.73 11.30 15.09
C ALA A 100 14.26 11.59 15.43
N ASP A 101 13.48 12.15 14.49
CA ASP A 101 12.08 12.49 14.73
C ASP A 101 11.19 11.25 14.88
N ILE A 102 11.37 10.24 14.03
CA ILE A 102 10.64 8.98 14.13
C ILE A 102 11.08 8.20 15.38
N LEU A 103 12.38 8.17 15.66
CA LEU A 103 12.92 7.51 16.86
C LEU A 103 12.32 8.13 18.13
N LYS A 104 12.30 9.47 18.22
CA LYS A 104 11.70 10.18 19.35
C LYS A 104 10.20 9.86 19.49
N ALA A 105 9.46 9.80 18.39
CA ALA A 105 8.06 9.40 18.43
C ALA A 105 7.91 7.95 18.93
N ILE A 106 8.73 7.02 18.43
CA ILE A 106 8.74 5.62 18.90
C ILE A 106 9.04 5.56 20.40
N ASP A 107 10.04 6.28 20.90
CA ASP A 107 10.37 6.32 22.33
C ASP A 107 9.22 6.90 23.16
N GLN A 108 8.55 7.95 22.68
CA GLN A 108 7.41 8.55 23.37
C GLN A 108 6.22 7.59 23.51
N PHE A 109 5.94 6.78 22.48
CA PHE A 109 4.78 5.88 22.48
C PHE A 109 5.09 4.46 22.99
N TYR A 110 6.31 3.96 22.80
CA TYR A 110 6.70 2.57 23.08
C TYR A 110 7.85 2.44 24.10
N GLY A 111 8.46 3.55 24.51
CA GLY A 111 9.50 3.60 25.54
C GLY A 111 10.91 3.17 25.12
N SER A 112 11.08 2.44 24.01
CA SER A 112 12.40 2.07 23.48
C SER A 112 12.38 1.58 22.03
N THR A 113 11.62 0.51 21.75
CA THR A 113 11.54 -0.07 20.41
C THR A 113 10.11 -0.45 20.08
N ILE A 114 9.77 -0.29 18.80
CA ILE A 114 8.51 -0.78 18.25
C ILE A 114 8.59 -2.27 17.89
N LYS A 115 9.80 -2.85 17.79
CA LYS A 115 9.94 -4.28 17.44
C LYS A 115 9.30 -5.15 18.51
N GLY A 116 8.38 -6.02 18.10
CA GLY A 116 7.66 -6.92 19.01
C GLY A 116 6.41 -6.32 19.66
N SER A 117 6.11 -5.03 19.43
CA SER A 117 4.83 -4.43 19.89
C SER A 117 3.62 -4.84 19.04
N TYR A 118 3.87 -5.39 17.84
CA TYR A 118 2.86 -5.86 16.92
C TYR A 118 2.79 -7.39 16.84
N LYS A 119 1.57 -7.92 16.68
CA LYS A 119 1.32 -9.35 16.46
C LYS A 119 1.36 -9.67 14.97
N GLN A 120 1.89 -10.84 14.63
CA GLN A 120 1.81 -11.34 13.27
C GLN A 120 0.35 -11.54 12.86
N VAL A 121 -0.02 -11.02 11.69
CA VAL A 121 -1.35 -11.16 11.10
C VAL A 121 -1.24 -11.62 9.65
N ARG A 122 -2.34 -12.12 9.08
CA ARG A 122 -2.40 -12.54 7.66
C ARG A 122 -2.62 -11.37 6.68
N LYS A 123 -2.63 -10.13 7.17
CA LYS A 123 -2.91 -8.91 6.42
C LYS A 123 -1.82 -7.87 6.73
N TRP A 124 -2.16 -6.59 6.66
CA TRP A 124 -1.27 -5.47 6.93
C TRP A 124 -1.12 -5.21 8.43
N ILE A 125 0.09 -4.82 8.84
CA ILE A 125 0.39 -4.20 10.13
C ILE A 125 0.76 -2.76 9.84
N TRP A 126 0.12 -1.83 10.52
CA TRP A 126 0.32 -0.39 10.35
C TRP A 126 0.92 0.22 11.60
N VAL A 127 1.88 1.13 11.39
CA VAL A 127 2.27 2.13 12.37
C VAL A 127 1.68 3.45 11.89
N ALA A 128 0.69 3.95 12.62
CA ALA A 128 -0.09 5.11 12.22
C ALA A 128 -0.14 6.14 13.35
N ARG A 129 -0.33 7.40 12.97
CA ARG A 129 -0.61 8.50 13.88
C ARG A 129 -2.12 8.73 13.94
N ALA A 130 -2.65 8.84 15.15
CA ALA A 130 -4.04 9.22 15.41
C ALA A 130 -4.24 10.74 15.33
#